data_AF-M2XZ47-F1
#
_entry.id   AF-M2XZ47-F1
#
_cell.length_a   1.000
_cell.length_b   1.000
_cell.length_c   1.000
_cell.angle_alpha   90.00
_cell.angle_beta   90.00
_cell.angle_gamma   90.00
#
_symmetry.space_group_name_H-M   'P 1'
#
loop_
_entity.id
_entity.type
_entity.pdbx_description
1 polymer ?
#
loop_
_entity_poly.entity_id
_entity_poly.type
_entity_poly.pdbx_seq_one_letter_code
_entity_poly.pdbx_strand_id
1 'polypeptide(L)'
;MVSLAALRQSFRRLKLNETQIGQCFRLLHENSKSNSGLATPNKRHMFSNFEESSSEKFNQQKQTNERRPFTWREYLMLTTSIVGLCTTCYYRFDSTKIFEDIETLLDKVSFQFNQKVISSLRRKFLPDPTQLAPDGLPRRTLVLDLDETLVYSQWKASEGWKTLVRPGVETFLEQMSHLYEIVLFTSSLPEHVDPIVRQIDSGGYISHVLYRDCIKREYGYSIKDLSRLNRDLKRTIIVDNEPQCFKYQPLNGIAVPSWKGNEDDRCLFELTSLLEYIVRQDVPDVRDVIEKYWRGELALSSTEFVR
;
A
#
# COMPACT_ATOMS: atom_id res chain seq x y z
N MET A 1 22.20 10.19 -14.07
CA MET A 1 22.29 11.05 -12.87
C MET A 1 21.23 12.12 -12.97
N VAL A 2 20.13 12.00 -12.24
CA VAL A 2 19.16 13.10 -12.11
C VAL A 2 19.90 14.23 -11.41
N SER A 3 20.02 15.38 -12.06
CA SER A 3 20.76 16.53 -11.53
C SER A 3 20.21 16.91 -10.15
N LEU A 4 21.11 17.06 -9.18
CA LEU A 4 20.82 17.55 -7.82
C LEU A 4 20.01 18.85 -7.81
N ALA A 5 20.07 19.61 -8.91
CA ALA A 5 19.28 20.82 -9.14
C ALA A 5 17.78 20.53 -9.37
N ALA A 6 17.43 19.48 -10.12
CA ALA A 6 16.03 19.10 -10.40
C ALA A 6 15.32 18.60 -9.14
N LEU A 7 16.03 17.84 -8.29
CA LEU A 7 15.53 17.40 -6.99
C LEU A 7 15.30 18.61 -6.06
N ARG A 8 16.27 19.52 -5.96
CA ARG A 8 16.14 20.75 -5.16
C ARG A 8 15.00 21.65 -5.61
N GLN A 9 14.76 21.76 -6.92
CA GLN A 9 13.66 22.55 -7.47
C GLN A 9 12.30 21.92 -7.15
N SER A 10 12.21 20.59 -7.14
CA SER A 10 11.01 19.84 -6.75
C SER A 10 10.70 20.01 -5.26
N PHE A 11 11.71 19.98 -4.39
CA PHE A 11 11.52 20.20 -2.94
C PHE A 11 11.15 21.64 -2.57
N ARG A 12 11.61 22.64 -3.33
CA ARG A 12 11.20 24.05 -3.12
C ARG A 12 9.71 24.29 -3.42
N ARG A 13 9.11 23.53 -4.34
CA ARG A 13 7.65 23.59 -4.62
C ARG A 13 6.79 23.06 -3.47
N LEU A 14 7.38 22.28 -2.55
CA LEU A 14 6.66 21.64 -1.43
C LEU A 14 6.71 22.43 -0.10
N LYS A 15 7.27 23.65 -0.08
CA LYS A 15 7.43 24.49 1.13
C LYS A 15 8.11 23.77 2.32
N LEU A 16 8.96 22.78 2.06
CA LEU A 16 9.71 22.08 3.10
C LEU A 16 10.88 22.94 3.60
N ASN A 17 11.14 22.92 4.91
CA ASN A 17 12.27 23.63 5.50
C ASN A 17 13.60 22.88 5.28
N GLU A 18 14.74 23.57 5.39
CA GLU A 18 16.09 23.02 5.16
C GLU A 18 16.37 21.75 6.00
N THR A 19 15.80 21.67 7.21
CA THR A 19 15.91 20.50 8.09
C THR A 19 15.21 19.26 7.52
N GLN A 20 14.01 19.44 6.95
CA GLN A 20 13.24 18.37 6.29
C GLN A 20 13.91 17.91 5.00
N ILE A 21 14.49 18.83 4.24
CA ILE A 21 15.27 18.52 3.02
C ILE A 21 16.50 17.65 3.40
N GLY A 22 17.22 18.03 4.45
CA GLY A 22 18.38 17.26 4.95
C GLY A 22 18.04 15.86 5.47
N GLN A 23 16.83 15.66 6.01
CA GLN A 23 16.35 14.33 6.42
C GLN A 23 16.02 13.45 5.21
N CYS A 24 15.42 14.01 4.16
CA CYS A 24 15.15 13.28 2.91
C CYS A 24 16.44 12.79 2.25
N PHE A 25 17.50 13.62 2.23
CA PHE A 25 18.80 13.22 1.68
C PHE A 25 19.47 12.08 2.46
N ARG A 26 19.37 12.07 3.80
CA ARG A 26 19.90 10.97 4.62
C ARG A 26 19.19 9.64 4.33
N LEU A 27 17.86 9.65 4.24
CA LEU A 27 17.06 8.47 3.92
C LEU A 27 17.33 7.93 2.50
N LEU A 28 17.56 8.83 1.53
CA LEU A 28 17.96 8.43 0.17
C LEU A 28 19.33 7.74 0.14
N HIS A 29 20.27 8.20 0.97
CA HIS A 29 21.61 7.64 1.05
C HIS A 29 21.68 6.32 1.84
N GLU A 30 20.78 6.11 2.81
CA GLU A 30 20.65 4.84 3.55
C GLU A 30 19.97 3.75 2.71
N ASN A 31 18.99 4.12 1.87
CA ASN A 31 18.33 3.19 0.95
C ASN A 31 19.19 2.79 -0.26
N SER A 32 20.19 3.59 -0.65
CA SER A 32 21.12 3.18 -1.72
C SER A 32 22.15 2.15 -1.25
N LYS A 33 22.52 2.18 0.03
CA LYS A 33 23.48 1.24 0.63
C LYS A 33 22.90 -0.14 0.95
N SER A 34 21.58 -0.24 1.14
CA SER A 34 20.89 -1.50 1.44
C SER A 34 20.64 -2.38 0.20
N ASN A 35 20.81 -1.84 -1.01
CA ASN A 35 20.61 -2.58 -2.27
C ASN A 35 21.91 -3.05 -2.96
N SER A 36 23.09 -2.85 -2.35
CA SER A 36 24.37 -3.33 -2.88
C SER A 36 24.97 -4.39 -1.95
N GLY A 37 24.48 -5.62 -2.04
CA GLY A 37 25.04 -6.71 -1.26
C GLY A 37 24.43 -8.07 -1.58
N LEU A 38 24.77 -8.65 -2.73
CA LEU A 38 24.93 -10.11 -2.90
C LEU A 38 25.56 -10.38 -4.29
N ALA A 39 26.88 -10.60 -4.32
CA ALA A 39 27.57 -11.20 -5.48
C ALA A 39 28.74 -12.03 -4.96
N THR A 40 28.73 -13.34 -5.24
CA THR A 40 29.84 -14.27 -4.98
C THR A 40 30.58 -14.62 -6.28
N PRO A 41 31.91 -14.85 -6.25
CA PRO A 41 32.73 -14.91 -7.46
C PRO A 41 33.08 -16.34 -7.91
N ASN A 42 32.79 -16.71 -9.16
CA ASN A 42 33.66 -17.51 -10.03
C ASN A 42 32.99 -17.85 -11.38
N LYS A 43 33.63 -17.46 -12.49
CA LYS A 43 33.67 -18.11 -13.83
C LYS A 43 34.12 -17.09 -14.89
N ARG A 44 35.43 -16.86 -14.96
CA ARG A 44 36.13 -16.49 -16.21
C ARG A 44 36.89 -17.74 -16.66
N HIS A 45 37.07 -17.91 -17.97
CA HIS A 45 37.53 -19.12 -18.68
C HIS A 45 36.43 -20.06 -19.21
N MET A 46 35.53 -19.53 -20.04
CA MET A 46 34.91 -20.33 -21.12
C MET A 46 34.34 -19.45 -22.26
N PHE A 47 34.98 -18.31 -22.58
CA PHE A 47 34.52 -17.38 -23.63
C PHE A 47 35.64 -16.77 -24.49
N SER A 48 36.88 -17.25 -24.40
CA SER A 48 37.99 -16.76 -25.24
C SER A 48 38.16 -17.51 -26.57
N ASN A 49 37.52 -18.67 -26.74
CA ASN A 49 37.77 -19.53 -27.91
C ASN A 49 36.63 -19.47 -28.95
N PHE A 50 35.73 -18.49 -28.87
CA PHE A 50 34.63 -18.31 -29.84
C PHE A 50 34.80 -17.04 -30.70
N GLU A 51 35.65 -16.09 -30.31
CA GLU A 51 35.88 -14.84 -31.05
C GLU A 51 36.93 -14.94 -32.16
N GLU A 52 37.87 -15.90 -32.10
CA GLU A 52 38.88 -16.07 -33.15
C GLU A 52 38.33 -16.72 -34.43
N SER A 53 37.34 -17.62 -34.34
CA SER A 53 36.78 -18.31 -35.52
C SER A 53 35.85 -17.41 -36.38
N SER A 54 35.30 -16.34 -35.81
CA SER A 54 34.39 -15.44 -36.51
C SER A 54 35.12 -14.33 -37.29
N SER A 55 36.34 -13.99 -36.86
CA SER A 55 37.12 -12.88 -37.44
C SER A 55 37.78 -13.26 -38.77
N GLU A 56 38.13 -14.53 -38.97
CA GLU A 56 38.73 -15.03 -40.22
C GLU A 56 37.72 -15.16 -41.36
N LYS A 57 36.46 -15.52 -41.06
CA LYS A 57 35.37 -15.58 -42.07
C LYS A 57 34.96 -14.18 -42.56
N PHE A 58 35.12 -13.15 -41.73
CA PHE A 58 34.79 -11.77 -42.10
C PHE A 58 35.81 -11.16 -43.06
N ASN A 59 37.09 -11.57 -42.97
CA ASN A 59 38.14 -11.06 -43.86
C ASN A 59 38.18 -11.75 -45.24
N GLN A 60 37.70 -12.99 -45.36
CA GLN A 60 37.60 -13.67 -46.67
C GLN A 60 36.46 -13.14 -47.56
N GLN A 61 35.43 -12.52 -46.96
CA GLN A 61 34.25 -12.04 -47.70
C GLN A 61 34.41 -10.61 -48.26
N LYS A 62 35.52 -9.92 -47.93
CA LYS A 62 35.79 -8.54 -48.36
C LYS A 62 36.42 -8.44 -49.76
N GLN A 63 36.80 -9.56 -50.38
CA GLN A 63 37.55 -9.58 -51.65
C GLN A 63 36.72 -9.81 -52.93
N THR A 64 35.39 -9.90 -52.88
CA THR A 64 34.59 -10.26 -54.08
C THR A 64 33.35 -9.39 -54.35
N ASN A 65 33.39 -8.09 -54.04
CA ASN A 65 32.25 -7.22 -54.38
C ASN A 65 32.66 -5.77 -54.72
N GLU A 66 33.40 -5.60 -55.82
CA GLU A 66 33.52 -4.29 -56.46
C GLU A 66 32.19 -3.93 -57.13
N ARG A 67 31.31 -3.27 -56.38
CA ARG A 67 30.06 -2.72 -56.92
C ARG A 67 30.38 -1.45 -57.71
N ARG A 68 29.85 -1.36 -58.94
CA ARG A 68 29.97 -0.17 -59.81
C ARG A 68 29.61 1.12 -59.04
N PRO A 69 30.34 2.23 -59.22
CA PRO A 69 30.00 3.48 -58.57
C PRO A 69 28.65 3.99 -59.08
N PHE A 70 27.81 4.44 -58.15
CA PHE A 70 26.52 5.06 -58.45
C PHE A 70 26.71 6.37 -59.25
N THR A 71 25.87 6.60 -60.24
CA THR A 71 25.86 7.84 -61.02
C THR A 71 25.34 9.02 -60.19
N TRP A 72 25.75 10.24 -60.52
CA TRP A 72 25.36 11.44 -59.75
C TRP A 72 23.83 11.64 -59.66
N ARG A 73 23.09 11.17 -60.68
CA ARG A 73 21.62 11.19 -60.70
C ARG A 73 21.02 10.23 -59.67
N GLU A 74 21.59 9.04 -59.53
CA GLU A 74 21.14 8.07 -58.52
C GLU A 74 21.46 8.56 -57.11
N TYR A 75 22.59 9.26 -56.91
CA TYR A 75 22.93 9.88 -55.64
C TYR A 75 21.93 10.97 -55.23
N LEU A 76 21.55 11.84 -56.18
CA LEU A 76 20.57 12.90 -55.93
C LEU A 76 19.16 12.35 -55.65
N MET A 77 18.75 11.26 -56.30
CA MET A 77 17.47 10.59 -56.01
C MET A 77 17.46 9.90 -54.64
N LEU A 78 18.58 9.31 -54.24
CA LEU A 78 18.73 8.68 -52.92
C LEU A 78 18.71 9.72 -51.81
N THR A 79 19.43 10.83 -51.95
CA THR A 79 19.48 11.86 -50.91
C THR A 79 18.13 12.58 -50.76
N THR A 80 17.43 12.88 -51.86
CA THR A 80 16.08 13.47 -51.80
C THR A 80 15.05 12.53 -51.20
N SER A 81 15.13 11.22 -51.50
CA SER A 81 14.23 10.21 -50.90
C SER A 81 14.49 10.01 -49.41
N ILE A 82 15.76 10.00 -48.98
CA ILE A 82 16.14 9.89 -47.57
C ILE A 82 15.72 11.15 -46.81
N VAL A 83 15.96 12.35 -47.35
CA VAL A 83 15.49 13.60 -46.73
C VAL A 83 13.97 13.61 -46.68
N GLY A 84 13.26 13.23 -47.74
CA GLY A 84 11.80 13.13 -47.75
C GLY A 84 11.26 12.14 -46.71
N LEU A 85 11.89 10.97 -46.55
CA LEU A 85 11.54 9.99 -45.52
C LEU A 85 11.85 10.51 -44.12
N CYS A 86 13.01 11.13 -43.89
CA CYS A 86 13.38 11.72 -42.61
C CYS A 86 12.47 12.90 -42.23
N THR A 87 12.12 13.76 -43.17
CA THR A 87 11.17 14.86 -42.98
C THR A 87 9.77 14.32 -42.70
N THR A 88 9.31 13.32 -43.46
CA THR A 88 8.01 12.66 -43.20
C THR A 88 8.01 11.95 -41.85
N CYS A 89 9.09 11.27 -41.45
CA CYS A 89 9.23 10.68 -40.12
C CYS A 89 9.26 11.77 -39.03
N TYR A 90 9.98 12.87 -39.22
CA TYR A 90 10.03 13.98 -38.26
C TYR A 90 8.65 14.66 -38.08
N TYR A 91 7.85 14.77 -39.14
CA TYR A 91 6.49 15.35 -39.07
C TYR A 91 5.37 14.33 -38.78
N ARG A 92 5.63 13.02 -38.88
CA ARG A 92 4.63 11.95 -38.63
C ARG A 92 4.87 11.22 -37.30
N PHE A 93 6.04 11.35 -36.68
CA PHE A 93 6.31 10.91 -35.32
C PHE A 93 6.00 12.06 -34.37
N ASP A 94 4.77 12.06 -33.85
CA ASP A 94 4.27 13.09 -32.95
C ASP A 94 4.99 12.99 -31.59
N SER A 95 6.11 13.71 -31.48
CA SER A 95 6.93 13.77 -30.27
C SER A 95 6.14 14.33 -29.09
N THR A 96 5.14 15.18 -29.33
CA THR A 96 4.34 15.81 -28.28
C THR A 96 3.59 14.77 -27.44
N LYS A 97 3.03 13.73 -28.07
CA LYS A 97 2.29 12.67 -27.40
C LYS A 97 3.16 11.79 -26.52
N ILE A 98 4.39 11.47 -26.96
CA ILE A 98 5.36 10.73 -26.13
C ILE A 98 5.83 11.58 -24.96
N PHE A 99 6.06 12.88 -25.17
CA PHE A 99 6.43 13.80 -24.09
C PHE A 99 5.30 13.93 -23.06
N GLU A 100 4.04 14.07 -23.50
CA GLU A 100 2.87 14.07 -22.60
C GLU A 100 2.73 12.74 -21.83
N ASP A 101 2.92 11.60 -22.48
CA ASP A 101 2.89 10.28 -21.82
C ASP A 101 4.02 10.14 -20.79
N ILE A 102 5.23 10.60 -21.12
CA ILE A 102 6.38 10.60 -20.21
C ILE A 102 6.16 11.56 -19.04
N GLU A 103 5.64 12.77 -19.28
CA GLU A 103 5.31 13.73 -18.21
C GLU A 103 4.23 13.17 -17.29
N THR A 104 3.19 12.56 -17.85
CA THR A 104 2.13 11.89 -17.07
C THR A 104 2.68 10.73 -16.25
N LEU A 105 3.61 9.95 -16.79
CA LEU A 105 4.29 8.87 -16.06
C LEU A 105 5.22 9.43 -14.97
N LEU A 106 5.97 10.49 -15.26
CA LEU A 106 6.83 11.16 -14.28
C LEU A 106 6.02 11.78 -13.15
N ASP A 107 4.85 12.36 -13.45
CA ASP A 107 3.93 12.89 -12.45
C ASP A 107 3.32 11.78 -11.60
N LYS A 108 2.91 10.66 -12.21
CA LYS A 108 2.43 9.48 -11.46
C LYS A 108 3.52 8.92 -10.54
N VAL A 109 4.73 8.74 -11.05
CA VAL A 109 5.88 8.24 -10.27
C VAL A 109 6.26 9.23 -9.18
N SER A 110 6.28 10.53 -9.47
CA SER A 110 6.57 11.58 -8.49
C SER A 110 5.48 11.67 -7.43
N PHE A 111 4.22 11.52 -7.81
CA PHE A 111 3.08 11.50 -6.89
C PHE A 111 3.14 10.29 -5.96
N GLN A 112 3.38 9.09 -6.51
CA GLN A 112 3.57 7.86 -5.72
C GLN A 112 4.78 7.97 -4.78
N PHE A 113 5.90 8.50 -5.27
CA PHE A 113 7.10 8.72 -4.46
C PHE A 113 6.84 9.75 -3.35
N ASN A 114 6.19 10.87 -3.67
CA ASN A 114 5.83 11.89 -2.69
C ASN A 114 4.84 11.37 -1.65
N GLN A 115 3.83 10.58 -2.04
CA GLN A 115 2.92 9.94 -1.09
C GLN A 115 3.67 9.01 -0.13
N LYS A 116 4.64 8.24 -0.64
CA LYS A 116 5.45 7.33 0.18
C LYS A 116 6.38 8.06 1.15
N VAL A 117 6.96 9.18 0.71
CA VAL A 117 7.79 10.05 1.57
C VAL A 117 6.92 10.78 2.60
N ILE A 118 5.78 11.33 2.21
CA ILE A 118 4.87 12.09 3.08
C ILE A 118 4.22 11.18 4.13
N SER A 119 3.80 9.96 3.78
CA SER A 119 3.27 8.97 4.74
C SER A 119 4.33 8.57 5.76
N SER A 120 5.59 8.43 5.34
CA SER A 120 6.73 8.17 6.24
C SER A 120 7.00 9.35 7.17
N LEU A 121 6.71 10.58 6.75
CA LEU A 121 6.89 11.81 7.55
C LEU A 121 5.65 12.20 8.37
N ARG A 122 4.47 11.62 8.12
CA ARG A 122 3.24 11.90 8.87
C ARG A 122 3.40 11.40 10.31
N ARG A 123 3.44 12.32 11.27
CA ARG A 123 3.42 11.97 12.71
C ARG A 123 2.12 11.28 13.12
N LYS A 124 1.00 11.65 12.49
CA LYS A 124 -0.36 11.18 12.78
C LYS A 124 -0.98 10.56 11.53
N PHE A 125 -1.70 9.45 11.69
CA PHE A 125 -2.41 8.74 10.63
C PHE A 125 -3.75 9.39 10.29
N LEU A 126 -4.50 9.78 11.31
CA LEU A 126 -5.84 10.38 11.17
C LEU A 126 -5.80 11.89 11.47
N PRO A 127 -6.74 12.66 10.90
CA PRO A 127 -6.95 14.07 11.29
C PRO A 127 -7.42 14.18 12.75
N ASP A 128 -7.55 15.40 13.25
CA ASP A 128 -8.15 15.63 14.57
C ASP A 128 -9.62 15.15 14.57
N PRO A 129 -10.09 14.55 15.68
CA PRO A 129 -11.42 13.98 15.75
C PRO A 129 -12.48 15.06 15.56
N THR A 130 -13.38 14.84 14.60
CA THR A 130 -14.46 15.78 14.25
C THR A 130 -15.78 15.42 14.91
N GLN A 131 -15.97 14.15 15.27
CA GLN A 131 -17.22 13.64 15.85
C GLN A 131 -17.11 13.55 17.38
N LEU A 132 -18.02 14.24 18.07
CA LEU A 132 -18.13 14.19 19.52
C LEU A 132 -19.24 13.23 19.95
N ALA A 133 -19.03 12.56 21.08
CA ALA A 133 -20.03 11.79 21.80
C ALA A 133 -20.86 12.71 22.72
N PRO A 134 -21.99 12.22 23.30
CA PRO A 134 -22.87 13.04 24.14
C PRO A 134 -22.20 13.65 25.38
N ASP A 135 -21.11 13.04 25.85
CA ASP A 135 -20.25 13.51 26.93
C ASP A 135 -19.34 14.71 26.54
N GLY A 136 -19.39 15.14 25.28
CA GLY A 136 -18.57 16.22 24.72
C GLY A 136 -17.14 15.81 24.35
N LEU A 137 -16.78 14.54 24.55
CA LEU A 137 -15.48 13.99 24.18
C LEU A 137 -15.54 13.38 22.77
N PRO A 138 -14.41 13.21 22.05
CA PRO A 138 -14.37 12.49 20.77
C PRO A 138 -15.01 11.10 20.86
N ARG A 139 -15.74 10.65 19.83
CA ARG A 139 -16.29 9.28 19.80
C ARG A 139 -15.20 8.24 20.07
N ARG A 140 -15.59 7.12 20.70
CA ARG A 140 -14.70 5.96 20.88
C ARG A 140 -14.30 5.43 19.50
N THR A 141 -13.07 4.95 19.35
CA THR A 141 -12.55 4.47 18.06
C THR A 141 -12.49 2.95 18.04
N LEU A 142 -13.08 2.35 17.02
CA LEU A 142 -13.00 0.91 16.75
C LEU A 142 -12.16 0.67 15.51
N VAL A 143 -10.98 0.10 15.70
CA VAL A 143 -10.07 -0.28 14.63
C VAL A 143 -10.33 -1.73 14.25
N LEU A 144 -10.61 -2.00 12.98
CA LEU A 144 -10.89 -3.34 12.48
C LEU A 144 -9.84 -3.76 11.47
N ASP A 145 -9.34 -4.99 11.57
CA ASP A 145 -8.67 -5.64 10.45
C ASP A 145 -9.70 -6.11 9.39
N LEU A 146 -9.20 -6.41 8.18
CA LEU A 146 -10.02 -6.86 7.06
C LEU A 146 -9.89 -8.37 6.80
N ASP A 147 -8.67 -8.83 6.51
CA ASP A 147 -8.38 -10.16 5.97
C ASP A 147 -8.46 -11.20 7.10
N GLU A 148 -9.23 -12.28 6.91
CA GLU A 148 -9.54 -13.28 7.95
C GLU A 148 -10.29 -12.73 9.19
N THR A 149 -10.58 -11.42 9.23
CA THR A 149 -11.35 -10.77 10.29
C THR A 149 -12.78 -10.47 9.86
N LEU A 150 -12.97 -9.75 8.74
CA LEU A 150 -14.27 -9.42 8.15
C LEU A 150 -14.53 -10.18 6.84
N VAL A 151 -13.49 -10.52 6.10
CA VAL A 151 -13.60 -11.20 4.81
C VAL A 151 -12.54 -12.29 4.68
N TYR A 152 -12.74 -13.21 3.75
CA TYR A 152 -11.76 -14.23 3.41
C TYR A 152 -11.61 -14.35 1.89
N SER A 153 -10.42 -14.02 1.38
CA SER A 153 -10.10 -14.15 -0.04
C SER A 153 -9.48 -15.52 -0.33
N GLN A 154 -10.09 -16.27 -1.23
CA GLN A 154 -9.61 -17.59 -1.65
C GLN A 154 -9.51 -17.68 -3.17
N TRP A 155 -8.57 -18.47 -3.67
CA TRP A 155 -8.44 -18.77 -5.08
C TRP A 155 -9.06 -20.12 -5.41
N LYS A 156 -9.90 -20.16 -6.44
CA LYS A 156 -10.47 -21.39 -7.01
C LYS A 156 -10.10 -21.48 -8.48
N ALA A 157 -9.61 -22.62 -8.94
CA ALA A 157 -9.19 -22.79 -10.34
C ALA A 157 -10.31 -22.48 -11.36
N SER A 158 -11.56 -22.73 -11.00
CA SER A 158 -12.74 -22.49 -11.85
C SER A 158 -13.24 -21.04 -11.84
N GLU A 159 -13.03 -20.30 -10.75
CA GLU A 159 -13.66 -18.98 -10.51
C GLU A 159 -12.63 -17.86 -10.35
N GLY A 160 -11.34 -18.18 -10.25
CA GLY A 160 -10.28 -17.23 -9.90
C GLY A 160 -10.32 -16.83 -8.43
N TRP A 161 -9.92 -15.58 -8.16
CA TRP A 161 -9.98 -14.98 -6.83
C TRP A 161 -11.43 -14.67 -6.45
N LYS A 162 -11.86 -15.13 -5.28
CA LYS A 162 -13.18 -14.89 -4.72
C LYS A 162 -13.06 -14.48 -3.27
N THR A 163 -13.72 -13.37 -2.92
CA THR A 163 -13.80 -12.88 -1.54
C THR A 163 -15.14 -13.32 -0.94
N LEU A 164 -15.07 -14.02 0.18
CA LEU A 164 -16.21 -14.36 1.03
C LEU A 164 -16.34 -13.31 2.12
N VAL A 165 -17.57 -13.02 2.54
CA VAL A 165 -17.88 -12.04 3.59
C VAL A 165 -18.29 -12.79 4.86
N ARG A 166 -17.73 -12.42 6.01
CA ARG A 166 -18.04 -13.05 7.29
C ARG A 166 -19.52 -12.82 7.64
N PRO A 167 -20.24 -13.83 8.17
CA PRO A 167 -21.63 -13.65 8.57
C PRO A 167 -21.82 -12.46 9.52
N GLY A 168 -22.77 -11.58 9.18
CA GLY A 168 -23.14 -10.42 10.01
C GLY A 168 -22.28 -9.17 9.86
N VAL A 169 -21.33 -9.10 8.91
CA VAL A 169 -20.46 -7.92 8.72
C VAL A 169 -21.25 -6.62 8.52
N GLU A 170 -22.24 -6.60 7.64
CA GLU A 170 -23.00 -5.37 7.35
C GLU A 170 -23.76 -4.88 8.59
N THR A 171 -24.48 -5.78 9.27
CA THR A 171 -25.18 -5.49 10.53
C THR A 171 -24.23 -5.03 11.63
N PHE A 172 -23.06 -5.67 11.74
CA PHE A 172 -22.02 -5.30 12.70
C PHE A 172 -21.50 -3.88 12.43
N LEU A 173 -21.16 -3.56 11.18
CA LEU A 173 -20.68 -2.23 10.80
C LEU A 173 -21.74 -1.16 11.06
N GLU A 174 -23.00 -1.43 10.69
CA GLU A 174 -24.12 -0.52 10.95
C GLU A 174 -24.26 -0.23 12.45
N GLN A 175 -24.40 -1.26 13.27
CA GLN A 175 -24.57 -1.12 14.73
C GLN A 175 -23.38 -0.40 15.37
N MET A 176 -22.16 -0.79 15.01
CA MET A 176 -20.95 -0.19 15.58
C MET A 176 -20.76 1.27 15.13
N SER A 177 -21.20 1.65 13.94
CA SER A 177 -21.05 3.03 13.44
C SER A 177 -21.82 4.05 14.30
N HIS A 178 -22.93 3.63 14.91
CA HIS A 178 -23.69 4.46 15.82
C HIS A 178 -22.94 4.74 17.13
N LEU A 179 -22.05 3.84 17.54
CA LEU A 179 -21.37 3.84 18.83
C LEU A 179 -19.90 4.27 18.74
N TYR A 180 -19.25 3.97 17.63
CA TYR A 180 -17.82 4.11 17.41
C TYR A 180 -17.52 4.83 16.09
N GLU A 181 -16.39 5.54 16.07
CA GLU A 181 -15.70 5.88 14.83
C GLU A 181 -14.96 4.63 14.33
N ILE A 182 -15.40 4.08 13.20
CA ILE A 182 -14.83 2.85 12.63
C ILE A 182 -13.63 3.20 11.74
N VAL A 183 -12.49 2.58 12.02
CA VAL A 183 -11.25 2.69 11.23
C VAL A 183 -10.85 1.31 10.73
N LEU A 184 -10.92 1.09 9.42
CA LEU A 184 -10.37 -0.13 8.84
C LEU A 184 -8.85 0.00 8.76
N PHE A 185 -8.08 -0.91 9.35
CA PHE A 185 -6.62 -0.88 9.34
C PHE A 185 -6.09 -2.23 8.86
N THR A 186 -5.72 -2.32 7.59
CA THR A 186 -5.35 -3.58 6.92
C THR A 186 -3.90 -3.59 6.43
N SER A 187 -3.31 -4.80 6.39
CA SER A 187 -2.02 -5.06 5.75
C SER A 187 -2.07 -5.14 4.24
N SER A 188 -3.26 -5.03 3.65
CA SER A 188 -3.48 -5.06 2.20
C SER A 188 -3.31 -3.69 1.55
N LEU A 189 -3.15 -3.70 0.23
CA LEU A 189 -2.99 -2.49 -0.57
C LEU A 189 -4.36 -1.92 -0.98
N PRO A 190 -4.48 -0.61 -1.25
CA PRO A 190 -5.74 0.01 -1.65
C PRO A 190 -6.41 -0.65 -2.86
N GLU A 191 -5.62 -1.10 -3.84
CA GLU A 191 -6.15 -1.71 -5.07
C GLU A 191 -6.91 -3.01 -4.81
N HIS A 192 -6.59 -3.71 -3.72
CA HIS A 192 -7.30 -4.91 -3.29
C HIS A 192 -8.48 -4.59 -2.37
N VAL A 193 -8.29 -3.61 -1.47
CA VAL A 193 -9.20 -3.33 -0.35
C VAL A 193 -10.41 -2.51 -0.79
N ASP A 194 -10.22 -1.47 -1.61
CA ASP A 194 -11.28 -0.52 -1.94
C ASP A 194 -12.49 -1.18 -2.62
N PRO A 195 -12.33 -2.14 -3.56
CA PRO A 195 -13.47 -2.87 -4.13
C PRO A 195 -14.25 -3.68 -3.09
N ILE A 196 -13.55 -4.29 -2.12
CA ILE A 196 -14.16 -5.10 -1.06
C ILE A 196 -14.95 -4.19 -0.11
N VAL A 197 -14.35 -3.07 0.31
CA VAL A 197 -15.00 -2.10 1.19
C VAL A 197 -16.30 -1.58 0.56
N ARG A 198 -16.28 -1.23 -0.73
CA ARG A 198 -17.49 -0.81 -1.46
C ARG A 198 -18.60 -1.87 -1.50
N GLN A 199 -18.23 -3.15 -1.37
CA GLN A 199 -19.19 -4.25 -1.36
C GLN A 199 -19.77 -4.50 0.03
N ILE A 200 -18.95 -4.42 1.09
CA ILE A 200 -19.37 -4.76 2.46
C ILE A 200 -19.90 -3.56 3.25
N ASP A 201 -19.57 -2.33 2.84
CA ASP A 201 -19.95 -1.08 3.50
C ASP A 201 -20.86 -0.24 2.59
N SER A 202 -22.08 -0.74 2.37
CA SER A 202 -23.08 -0.08 1.54
C SER A 202 -23.58 1.25 2.15
N GLY A 203 -23.59 1.35 3.49
CA GLY A 203 -24.07 2.49 4.26
C GLY A 203 -23.02 3.57 4.55
N GLY A 204 -21.75 3.34 4.21
CA GLY A 204 -20.66 4.30 4.50
C GLY A 204 -20.36 4.42 5.99
N TYR A 205 -20.41 3.30 6.70
CA TYR A 205 -20.17 3.16 8.13
C TYR A 205 -18.69 3.31 8.51
N ILE A 206 -17.77 2.94 7.60
CA ILE A 206 -16.32 3.04 7.83
C ILE A 206 -15.87 4.49 7.62
N SER A 207 -15.35 5.11 8.68
CA SER A 207 -14.92 6.52 8.65
C SER A 207 -13.57 6.70 7.95
N HIS A 208 -12.64 5.78 8.16
CA HIS A 208 -11.28 5.85 7.62
C HIS A 208 -10.74 4.47 7.24
N VAL A 209 -9.92 4.42 6.19
CA VAL A 209 -9.17 3.22 5.80
C VAL A 209 -7.67 3.52 5.85
N LEU A 210 -6.94 2.68 6.58
CA LEU A 210 -5.49 2.67 6.68
C LEU A 210 -4.96 1.39 6.05
N TYR A 211 -4.00 1.55 5.16
CA TYR A 211 -3.44 0.47 4.36
C TYR A 211 -2.03 0.10 4.83
N ARG A 212 -1.40 -0.81 4.08
CA ARG A 212 -0.02 -1.29 4.29
C ARG A 212 1.01 -0.21 4.57
N ASP A 213 0.90 0.98 3.96
CA ASP A 213 1.86 2.07 4.15
C ASP A 213 1.85 2.67 5.57
N CYS A 214 0.78 2.44 6.34
CA CYS A 214 0.68 2.83 7.74
C CYS A 214 1.22 1.76 8.71
N ILE A 215 1.62 0.58 8.21
CA ILE A 215 2.08 -0.55 9.02
C ILE A 215 3.59 -0.52 9.17
N LYS A 216 4.06 -0.78 10.40
CA LYS A 216 5.48 -1.00 10.68
C LYS A 216 5.78 -2.49 10.55
N ARG A 217 6.83 -2.85 9.80
CA ARG A 217 7.34 -4.22 9.77
C ARG A 217 8.48 -4.38 10.75
N GLU A 218 8.36 -5.30 11.71
CA GLU A 218 9.48 -5.70 12.57
C GLU A 218 9.52 -7.21 12.74
N TYR A 219 10.71 -7.78 12.60
CA TYR A 219 10.95 -9.22 12.77
C TYR A 219 10.01 -10.12 11.96
N GLY A 220 9.60 -9.66 10.77
CA GLY A 220 8.68 -10.39 9.89
C GLY A 220 7.19 -10.18 10.18
N TYR A 221 6.83 -9.48 11.25
CA TYR A 221 5.45 -9.19 11.62
C TYR A 221 5.01 -7.79 11.16
N SER A 222 3.74 -7.69 10.76
CA SER A 222 3.04 -6.43 10.54
C SER A 222 2.56 -5.87 11.87
N ILE A 223 2.86 -4.61 12.18
CA ILE A 223 2.47 -3.95 13.43
C ILE A 223 1.68 -2.70 13.12
N LYS A 224 0.49 -2.63 13.71
CA LYS A 224 -0.48 -1.55 13.65
C LYS A 224 -0.33 -0.70 14.90
N ASP A 225 0.54 0.30 14.83
CA ASP A 225 0.84 1.18 15.97
C ASP A 225 -0.31 2.17 16.21
N LEU A 226 -1.12 1.91 17.24
CA LEU A 226 -2.28 2.74 17.57
C LEU A 226 -1.88 4.13 18.08
N SER A 227 -0.66 4.31 18.60
CA SER A 227 -0.20 5.62 19.10
C SER A 227 -0.15 6.69 18.00
N ARG A 228 -0.07 6.26 16.75
CA ARG A 228 -0.05 7.13 15.56
C ARG A 228 -1.45 7.48 15.05
N LEU A 229 -2.53 6.89 15.58
CA LEU A 229 -3.89 7.16 15.12
C LEU A 229 -4.40 8.56 15.48
N ASN A 230 -3.74 9.30 16.37
CA ASN A 230 -4.27 10.57 16.90
C ASN A 230 -5.64 10.39 17.59
N ARG A 231 -5.76 9.31 18.38
CA ARG A 231 -6.94 8.98 19.20
C ARG A 231 -6.48 8.65 20.61
N ASP A 232 -7.36 8.84 21.58
CA ASP A 232 -7.07 8.46 22.96
C ASP A 232 -7.09 6.93 23.09
N LEU A 233 -5.97 6.35 23.54
CA LEU A 233 -5.85 4.90 23.74
C LEU A 233 -6.80 4.40 24.82
N LYS A 234 -7.26 5.24 25.76
CA LYS A 234 -8.29 4.84 26.73
C LYS A 234 -9.65 4.55 26.08
N ARG A 235 -9.84 5.03 24.85
CA ARG A 235 -11.11 4.95 24.10
C ARG A 235 -10.94 4.31 22.72
N THR A 236 -9.82 3.64 22.49
CA THR A 236 -9.50 2.98 21.21
C THR A 236 -9.41 1.48 21.41
N ILE A 237 -10.12 0.71 20.59
CA ILE A 237 -10.09 -0.75 20.58
C ILE A 237 -9.63 -1.18 19.18
N ILE A 238 -8.74 -2.16 19.08
CA ILE A 238 -8.41 -2.83 17.80
C ILE A 238 -8.94 -4.27 17.82
N VAL A 239 -9.47 -4.73 16.70
CA VAL A 239 -9.91 -6.11 16.51
C VAL A 239 -9.13 -6.68 15.34
N ASP A 240 -8.42 -7.77 15.59
CA ASP A 240 -7.50 -8.37 14.62
C ASP A 240 -7.43 -9.88 14.88
N ASN A 241 -7.30 -10.67 13.83
CA ASN A 241 -7.12 -12.12 13.96
C ASN A 241 -5.70 -12.47 14.46
N GLU A 242 -4.73 -11.57 14.30
CA GLU A 242 -3.33 -11.78 14.64
C GLU A 242 -2.89 -10.90 15.83
N PRO A 243 -2.65 -11.48 17.03
CA PRO A 243 -2.23 -10.72 18.21
C PRO A 243 -0.94 -9.91 18.02
N GLN A 244 -0.08 -10.33 17.09
CA GLN A 244 1.16 -9.63 16.77
C GLN A 244 0.91 -8.25 16.13
N CYS A 245 -0.23 -8.07 15.46
CA CYS A 245 -0.60 -6.80 14.81
C CYS A 245 -0.71 -5.66 15.81
N PHE A 246 -1.20 -5.91 17.02
CA PHE A 246 -1.37 -4.89 18.06
C PHE A 246 -0.39 -5.04 19.24
N LYS A 247 0.77 -5.67 19.00
CA LYS A 247 1.77 -5.96 20.05
C LYS A 247 2.26 -4.74 20.84
N TYR A 248 2.17 -3.53 20.29
CA TYR A 248 2.56 -2.30 20.98
C TYR A 248 1.50 -1.81 21.97
N GLN A 249 0.25 -2.19 21.78
CA GLN A 249 -0.88 -1.85 22.64
C GLN A 249 -1.72 -3.11 22.93
N PRO A 250 -1.16 -4.12 23.61
CA PRO A 250 -1.81 -5.42 23.80
C PRO A 250 -3.13 -5.32 24.57
N LEU A 251 -3.24 -4.37 25.51
CA LEU A 251 -4.45 -4.12 26.29
C LEU A 251 -5.56 -3.38 25.51
N ASN A 252 -5.29 -2.98 24.27
CA ASN A 252 -6.27 -2.34 23.41
C ASN A 252 -6.82 -3.27 22.33
N GLY A 253 -6.18 -4.42 22.10
CA GLY A 253 -6.55 -5.31 21.01
C GLY A 253 -7.40 -6.48 21.49
N ILE A 254 -8.42 -6.86 20.71
CA ILE A 254 -9.26 -8.07 20.77
C ILE A 254 -8.78 -9.03 19.67
N ALA A 255 -8.21 -10.17 20.09
CA ALA A 255 -7.85 -11.23 19.16
C ALA A 255 -9.10 -12.06 18.81
N VAL A 256 -9.46 -12.10 17.53
CA VAL A 256 -10.58 -12.93 17.05
C VAL A 256 -10.07 -14.16 16.30
N PRO A 257 -10.83 -15.27 16.24
CA PRO A 257 -10.45 -16.39 15.39
C PRO A 257 -10.42 -15.98 13.91
N SER A 258 -9.35 -16.38 13.21
CA SER A 258 -9.28 -16.28 11.74
C SER A 258 -10.48 -16.98 11.11
N TRP A 259 -11.24 -16.23 10.31
CA TRP A 259 -12.40 -16.71 9.61
C TRP A 259 -12.05 -17.15 8.19
N LYS A 260 -12.42 -18.38 7.83
CA LYS A 260 -12.07 -19.02 6.55
C LYS A 260 -13.29 -19.50 5.77
N GLY A 261 -14.41 -18.77 5.87
CA GLY A 261 -15.64 -19.10 5.15
C GLY A 261 -16.68 -19.93 5.91
N ASN A 262 -16.56 -20.10 7.24
CA ASN A 262 -17.57 -20.82 8.02
C ASN A 262 -18.87 -20.00 8.14
N GLU A 263 -20.00 -20.51 7.66
CA GLU A 263 -21.29 -19.83 7.68
C GLU A 263 -21.94 -19.78 9.07
N ASP A 264 -21.62 -20.72 9.95
CA ASP A 264 -22.12 -20.78 11.33
C ASP A 264 -21.33 -19.89 12.30
N ASP A 265 -20.38 -19.07 11.79
CA ASP A 265 -19.56 -18.19 12.61
C ASP A 265 -20.42 -17.13 13.35
N ARG A 266 -20.22 -17.03 14.66
CA ARG A 266 -20.92 -16.08 15.55
C ARG A 266 -20.00 -15.04 16.18
N CYS A 267 -18.74 -14.97 15.74
CA CYS A 267 -17.74 -14.13 16.37
C CYS A 267 -18.10 -12.65 16.36
N LEU A 268 -18.61 -12.12 15.23
CA LEU A 268 -19.00 -10.71 15.16
C LEU A 268 -20.21 -10.40 16.05
N PHE A 269 -21.12 -11.36 16.22
CA PHE A 269 -22.27 -11.23 17.12
C PHE A 269 -21.83 -11.16 18.60
N GLU A 270 -20.91 -12.04 19.01
CA GLU A 270 -20.34 -12.01 20.36
C GLU A 270 -19.55 -10.73 20.61
N LEU A 271 -18.76 -10.30 19.62
CA LEU A 271 -17.99 -9.06 19.66
C LEU A 271 -18.90 -7.83 19.79
N THR A 272 -20.03 -7.79 19.07
CA THR A 272 -21.06 -6.74 19.20
C THR A 272 -21.49 -6.57 20.65
N SER A 273 -21.79 -7.68 21.32
CA SER A 273 -22.27 -7.68 22.71
C SER A 273 -21.24 -7.08 23.68
N LEU A 274 -19.96 -7.42 23.51
CA LEU A 274 -18.85 -6.85 24.30
C LEU A 274 -18.68 -5.35 24.04
N LEU A 275 -18.68 -4.93 22.77
CA LEU A 275 -18.48 -3.54 22.38
C LEU A 275 -19.64 -2.66 22.87
N GLU A 276 -20.88 -3.11 22.71
CA GLU A 276 -22.04 -2.42 23.27
C GLU A 276 -21.97 -2.29 24.79
N TYR A 277 -21.54 -3.36 25.49
CA TYR A 277 -21.36 -3.32 26.93
C TYR A 277 -20.38 -2.22 27.36
N ILE A 278 -19.25 -2.07 26.66
CA ILE A 278 -18.24 -1.04 26.94
C ILE A 278 -18.83 0.37 26.84
N VAL A 279 -19.67 0.63 25.83
CA VAL A 279 -20.31 1.93 25.66
C VAL A 279 -21.43 2.15 26.68
N ARG A 280 -22.27 1.12 26.92
CA ARG A 280 -23.42 1.20 27.82
C ARG A 280 -23.01 1.42 29.27
N GLN A 281 -21.90 0.81 29.71
CA GLN A 281 -21.36 1.00 31.06
C GLN A 281 -20.51 2.28 31.18
N ASP A 282 -20.43 3.09 30.11
CA ASP A 282 -19.59 4.27 29.98
C ASP A 282 -18.18 4.09 30.54
N VAL A 283 -17.53 3.01 30.10
CA VAL A 283 -16.22 2.62 30.59
C VAL A 283 -15.21 3.74 30.29
N PRO A 284 -14.51 4.31 31.29
CA PRO A 284 -13.59 5.42 31.09
C PRO A 284 -12.30 4.98 30.40
N ASP A 285 -11.86 3.73 30.63
CA ASP A 285 -10.68 3.14 30.04
C ASP A 285 -10.99 1.71 29.56
N VAL A 286 -11.05 1.52 28.25
CA VAL A 286 -11.42 0.24 27.63
C VAL A 286 -10.47 -0.90 28.00
N ARG A 287 -9.23 -0.56 28.37
CA ARG A 287 -8.16 -1.51 28.67
C ARG A 287 -8.47 -2.36 29.90
N ASP A 288 -9.19 -1.81 30.88
CA ASP A 288 -9.57 -2.51 32.10
C ASP A 288 -10.62 -3.60 31.83
N VAL A 289 -11.54 -3.34 30.89
CA VAL A 289 -12.58 -4.29 30.49
C VAL A 289 -12.01 -5.34 29.54
N ILE A 290 -11.14 -4.92 28.63
CA ILE A 290 -10.37 -5.83 27.79
C ILE A 290 -9.58 -6.79 28.68
N GLU A 291 -8.76 -6.33 29.61
CA GLU A 291 -7.98 -7.24 30.46
C GLU A 291 -8.85 -8.30 31.18
N LYS A 292 -10.03 -7.89 31.70
CA LYS A 292 -10.99 -8.80 32.34
C LYS A 292 -11.59 -9.82 31.37
N TYR A 293 -11.89 -9.41 30.13
CA TYR A 293 -12.46 -10.30 29.11
C TYR A 293 -11.49 -11.45 28.80
N TRP A 294 -10.18 -11.17 28.78
CA TRP A 294 -9.15 -12.17 28.49
C TRP A 294 -8.95 -13.15 29.63
N ARG A 295 -9.18 -12.68 30.85
CA ARG A 295 -9.16 -13.53 32.05
C ARG A 295 -10.42 -14.39 32.20
N GLY A 296 -11.42 -14.21 31.33
CA GLY A 296 -12.72 -14.87 31.45
C GLY A 296 -13.55 -14.38 32.64
N GLU A 297 -13.23 -13.22 33.18
CA GLU A 297 -13.88 -12.64 34.38
C GLU A 297 -15.14 -11.84 34.02
N LEU A 298 -15.41 -11.64 32.73
CA LEU A 298 -16.61 -10.98 32.21
C LEU A 298 -17.67 -12.01 31.81
N ALA A 299 -18.71 -12.12 32.63
CA ALA A 299 -19.91 -12.87 32.29
C ALA A 299 -20.81 -12.03 31.37
N LEU A 300 -20.52 -12.02 30.07
CA LEU A 300 -21.42 -11.46 29.06
C LEU A 300 -22.59 -12.44 28.84
N SER A 301 -23.59 -12.40 29.72
CA SER A 301 -24.79 -13.22 29.51
C SER A 301 -25.60 -12.65 28.35
N SER A 302 -25.93 -13.49 27.36
CA SER A 302 -26.72 -13.13 26.17
C SER A 302 -28.16 -12.69 26.51
N THR A 303 -28.55 -12.75 27.78
CA THR A 303 -29.92 -12.56 28.28
C THR A 303 -30.24 -11.15 28.79
N GLU A 304 -29.26 -10.24 28.95
CA GLU A 304 -29.52 -8.87 29.42
C GLU A 304 -29.68 -7.82 28.31
N PHE A 305 -29.60 -8.23 27.04
CA PHE A 305 -29.56 -7.32 25.88
C PHE A 305 -30.90 -7.20 25.13
N VAL A 306 -31.97 -7.83 25.63
CA VAL A 306 -33.34 -7.68 25.10
C VAL A 306 -34.26 -7.18 26.21
N ARG A 307 -34.21 -5.88 26.50
CA ARG A 307 -35.28 -5.14 27.16
C ARG A 307 -35.38 -3.73 26.61
#